data_AF-A5V0L0-F1
#
_entry.id   AF-A5V0L0-F1
#
_cell.length_a   1.000
_cell.length_b   1.000
_cell.length_c   1.000
_cell.angle_alpha   90.00
_cell.angle_beta   90.00
_cell.angle_gamma   90.00
#
_symmetry.space_group_name_H-M   'P 1'
#
loop_
_entity.id
_entity.type
_entity.pdbx_description
1 polymer ?
#
loop_
_entity_poly.entity_id
_entity_poly.type
_entity_poly.pdbx_seq_one_letter_code
_entity_poly.pdbx_strand_id
1 'polypeptide(L)'
;MLVLSILGVIACILFIIAIILLIVFLILKFAAHLDERFYYNFFRTSLVMLAAVLLVFGGSYWYDEATKSGGDMLNGLILMMTGGIIFVGLIAYTIWKTNLFYAILITLVQIGVAALLAFFGMIALIIAAGLLFLYILFELGSTQTVHVVNED
;
A
#
# COMPACT_ATOMS: atom_id res chain seq x y z
N MET A 1 -39.92 -1.57 -12.80
CA MET A 1 -38.95 -2.34 -12.00
C MET A 1 -37.49 -2.01 -12.33
N LEU A 2 -37.12 -1.85 -13.61
CA LEU A 2 -35.75 -1.48 -14.02
C LEU A 2 -35.28 -0.13 -13.46
N VAL A 3 -36.10 0.92 -13.60
CA VAL A 3 -35.76 2.30 -13.14
C VAL A 3 -35.53 2.38 -11.63
N LEU A 4 -36.37 1.70 -10.83
CA LEU A 4 -36.22 1.66 -9.38
C LEU A 4 -34.94 0.91 -8.96
N SER A 5 -34.57 -0.14 -9.71
CA SER A 5 -33.34 -0.90 -9.48
C SER A 5 -32.09 -0.06 -9.79
N ILE A 6 -32.11 0.69 -10.89
CA ILE A 6 -31.02 1.60 -11.26
C ILE A 6 -30.87 2.73 -10.22
N LEU A 7 -31.97 3.34 -9.79
CA LEU A 7 -31.95 4.36 -8.73
C LEU A 7 -31.43 3.81 -7.40
N GLY A 8 -31.79 2.58 -7.05
CA GLY A 8 -31.26 1.90 -5.87
C GLY A 8 -29.75 1.71 -5.93
N VAL A 9 -29.21 1.25 -7.07
CA VAL A 9 -27.76 1.09 -7.27
C VAL A 9 -27.04 2.43 -7.18
N ILE A 10 -27.55 3.49 -7.80
CA ILE A 10 -26.97 4.83 -7.73
C ILE A 10 -26.93 5.33 -6.28
N ALA A 11 -28.02 5.17 -5.52
CA ALA A 11 -28.08 5.56 -4.12
C ALA A 11 -27.04 4.81 -3.26
N CYS A 12 -26.86 3.51 -3.49
CA CYS A 12 -25.83 2.73 -2.82
C CYS A 12 -24.41 3.23 -3.14
N ILE A 13 -24.12 3.53 -4.41
CA ILE A 13 -22.81 4.07 -4.82
C ILE A 13 -22.56 5.41 -4.15
N LEU A 14 -23.53 6.33 -4.17
CA LEU A 14 -23.41 7.64 -3.51
C LEU A 14 -23.18 7.51 -2.01
N PHE A 15 -23.85 6.55 -1.36
CA PHE A 15 -23.67 6.28 0.05
C PHE A 15 -22.25 5.78 0.37
N ILE A 16 -21.70 4.88 -0.45
CA ILE A 16 -20.31 4.41 -0.32
C ILE A 16 -19.32 5.58 -0.48
N ILE A 17 -19.52 6.41 -1.50
CA ILE A 17 -18.68 7.60 -1.74
C ILE A 17 -18.74 8.53 -0.53
N ALA A 18 -19.92 8.80 0.02
CA ALA A 18 -20.09 9.64 1.19
C ALA A 18 -19.35 9.09 2.41
N ILE A 19 -19.37 7.77 2.64
CA ILE A 19 -18.60 7.12 3.72
C ILE A 19 -17.10 7.31 3.49
N ILE A 20 -16.59 7.08 2.28
CA ILE A 20 -15.16 7.26 1.96
C ILE A 20 -14.74 8.69 2.22
N LEU A 21 -15.52 9.67 1.75
CA LEU A 21 -15.23 11.10 1.97
C LEU A 21 -15.23 11.45 3.47
N LEU A 22 -16.17 10.89 4.24
CA LEU A 22 -16.22 11.09 5.69
C LEU A 22 -14.97 10.51 6.37
N ILE A 23 -14.54 9.31 6.01
CA ILE A 23 -13.33 8.68 6.54
C ILE A 23 -12.09 9.54 6.24
N VAL A 24 -11.93 9.98 4.98
CA VAL A 24 -10.82 10.85 4.56
C VAL A 24 -10.84 12.15 5.36
N PHE A 25 -12.01 12.77 5.52
CA PHE A 25 -12.16 14.00 6.30
C PHE A 25 -11.74 13.80 7.77
N LEU A 26 -12.17 12.71 8.41
CA LEU A 26 -11.81 12.40 9.79
C LEU A 26 -10.30 12.17 9.95
N ILE A 27 -9.67 11.47 9.01
CA ILE A 27 -8.21 11.24 9.01
C ILE A 27 -7.47 12.57 8.86
N LEU A 28 -7.90 13.45 7.95
CA LEU A 28 -7.28 14.76 7.75
C LEU A 28 -7.41 15.65 8.99
N LYS A 29 -8.59 15.67 9.61
CA LYS A 29 -8.81 16.40 10.87
C LYS A 29 -7.96 15.86 12.01
N PHE A 30 -7.85 14.54 12.11
CA PHE A 30 -7.00 13.89 13.10
C PHE A 30 -5.51 14.22 12.88
N ALA A 31 -5.03 14.14 11.63
CA ALA A 31 -3.67 14.49 11.28
C ALA A 31 -3.34 15.97 11.58
N ALA A 32 -4.25 16.90 11.26
CA ALA A 32 -4.09 18.31 11.59
C ALA A 32 -4.02 18.53 13.11
N HIS A 33 -4.88 17.86 13.88
CA HIS A 33 -4.85 17.94 15.35
C HIS A 33 -3.50 17.47 15.93
N LEU A 34 -2.91 16.40 15.38
CA LEU A 34 -1.62 15.89 15.83
C LEU A 34 -0.47 16.84 15.48
N ASP A 35 -0.53 17.50 14.33
CA ASP A 35 0.47 18.48 13.92
C ASP A 35 0.39 19.74 14.80
N GLU A 36 -0.81 20.28 15.01
CA GLU A 36 -1.02 21.47 15.85
C GLU A 36 -0.64 21.23 17.32
N ARG A 37 -0.95 20.05 17.86
CA ARG A 37 -0.75 19.77 19.29
C ARG A 37 0.62 19.20 19.63
N PHE A 38 1.19 18.38 18.74
CA PHE A 38 2.39 17.59 19.03
C PHE A 38 3.52 17.80 18.00
N TYR A 39 3.30 18.64 16.98
CA TYR A 39 4.21 18.77 15.83
C TYR A 39 4.54 17.42 15.22
N TYR A 40 3.53 16.54 15.17
CA TYR A 40 3.65 15.16 14.74
C TYR A 40 3.09 14.99 13.33
N ASN A 41 3.98 14.72 12.37
CA ASN A 41 3.59 14.48 10.98
C ASN A 41 3.02 13.06 10.81
N PHE A 42 1.70 12.96 10.89
CA PHE A 42 0.98 11.69 10.80
C PHE A 42 1.21 10.96 9.47
N PHE A 43 1.07 11.62 8.32
CA PHE A 43 1.18 10.94 7.03
C PHE A 43 2.59 10.42 6.76
N ARG A 44 3.63 11.21 7.07
CA ARG A 44 5.01 10.77 6.91
C ARG A 44 5.31 9.56 7.77
N THR A 45 4.90 9.58 9.03
CA THR A 45 5.12 8.46 9.96
C THR A 45 4.30 7.23 9.56
N SER A 46 3.08 7.40 9.02
CA SER A 46 2.29 6.31 8.44
C SER A 46 2.98 5.63 7.26
N LEU A 47 3.66 6.38 6.39
CA LEU A 47 4.43 5.80 5.29
C LEU A 47 5.65 5.01 5.78
N VAL A 48 6.34 5.53 6.82
CA VAL A 48 7.44 4.80 7.47
C VAL A 48 6.92 3.51 8.13
N MET A 49 5.75 3.57 8.77
CA MET A 49 5.08 2.39 9.34
C MET A 49 4.76 1.35 8.26
N LEU A 50 4.18 1.79 7.13
CA LEU A 50 3.89 0.93 6.00
C LEU A 50 5.16 0.26 5.45
N ALA A 51 6.24 1.02 5.28
CA ALA A 51 7.52 0.49 4.82
C ALA A 51 8.09 -0.55 5.81
N ALA A 52 8.02 -0.29 7.12
CA ALA A 52 8.44 -1.23 8.14
C ALA A 52 7.66 -2.56 8.06
N VAL A 53 6.34 -2.47 7.92
CA VAL A 53 5.46 -3.63 7.75
C VAL A 53 5.81 -4.40 6.48
N LEU A 54 5.99 -3.72 5.34
CA LEU A 54 6.37 -4.35 4.08
C LEU A 54 7.73 -5.07 4.17
N LEU A 55 8.71 -4.51 4.90
CA LEU A 55 10.00 -5.17 5.13
C LEU A 55 9.86 -6.43 5.97
N VAL A 56 9.03 -6.41 7.01
CA VAL A 56 8.78 -7.59 7.86
C VAL A 56 8.08 -8.69 7.07
N PHE A 57 6.97 -8.37 6.40
CA PHE A 57 6.21 -9.37 5.63
C PHE A 57 6.96 -9.85 4.39
N GLY A 58 7.61 -8.94 3.66
CA GLY A 58 8.46 -9.28 2.52
C GLY A 58 9.65 -10.13 2.92
N GLY A 59 10.30 -9.81 4.05
CA GLY A 59 11.38 -10.61 4.62
C GLY A 59 10.93 -12.00 5.06
N SER A 60 9.75 -12.12 5.69
CA SER A 60 9.16 -13.40 6.07
C SER A 60 8.85 -14.27 4.84
N TYR A 61 8.25 -13.68 3.81
CA TYR A 61 7.98 -14.40 2.56
C TYR A 61 9.27 -14.89 1.90
N TRP A 62 10.30 -14.04 1.84
CA TRP A 62 11.61 -14.43 1.33
C TRP A 62 12.23 -15.57 2.14
N TYR A 63 12.20 -15.47 3.47
CA TYR A 63 12.75 -16.48 4.36
C TYR A 63 12.10 -17.86 4.14
N ASP A 64 10.76 -17.89 4.06
CA ASP A 64 10.02 -19.13 3.83
C ASP A 64 10.33 -19.74 2.46
N GLU A 65 10.45 -18.92 1.42
CA GLU A 65 10.79 -19.38 0.07
C GLU A 65 12.23 -19.89 -0.01
N ALA A 66 13.17 -19.18 0.60
CA ALA A 66 14.58 -19.59 0.69
C ALA A 66 14.72 -20.91 1.45
N THR A 67 13.95 -21.11 2.53
CA THR A 67 13.95 -22.36 3.30
C THR A 67 13.51 -23.55 2.45
N LYS A 68 12.50 -23.38 1.59
CA LYS A 68 11.98 -24.45 0.71
C LYS A 68 12.89 -24.74 -0.48
N SER A 69 13.49 -23.71 -1.05
CA SER A 69 14.33 -23.80 -2.26
C SER A 69 15.80 -24.09 -1.98
N GLY A 70 16.22 -24.11 -0.70
CA GLY A 70 17.64 -24.19 -0.33
C GLY A 70 18.41 -22.90 -0.64
N GLY A 71 17.71 -21.77 -0.72
CA GLY A 71 18.27 -20.45 -1.02
C GLY A 71 18.82 -19.72 0.19
N ASP A 72 19.20 -18.45 -0.01
CA ASP A 72 19.76 -17.59 1.04
C ASP A 72 18.67 -17.03 1.98
N MET A 73 18.59 -17.62 3.17
CA MET A 73 17.69 -17.21 4.25
C MET A 73 18.12 -15.91 4.93
N LEU A 74 19.40 -15.52 4.84
CA LEU A 74 19.94 -14.36 5.56
C LEU A 74 19.30 -13.06 5.08
N ASN A 75 19.01 -12.94 3.78
CA ASN A 75 18.33 -11.77 3.22
C ASN A 75 16.93 -11.58 3.80
N GLY A 76 16.16 -12.66 3.93
CA GLY A 76 14.85 -12.61 4.59
C GLY A 76 14.96 -12.14 6.04
N LEU A 77 15.94 -12.67 6.78
CA LEU A 77 16.19 -12.30 8.17
C LEU A 77 16.59 -10.82 8.31
N ILE A 78 17.49 -10.32 7.45
CA ILE A 78 17.93 -8.91 7.44
C ILE A 78 16.74 -7.98 7.19
N LEU A 79 15.88 -8.30 6.22
CA LEU A 79 14.68 -7.52 5.94
C LEU A 79 13.73 -7.48 7.14
N MET A 80 13.47 -8.64 7.76
CA MET A 80 12.64 -8.73 8.96
C MET A 80 13.21 -7.91 10.13
N MET A 81 14.49 -8.03 10.42
CA MET A 81 15.14 -7.28 11.50
C MET A 81 15.11 -5.76 11.23
N THR A 82 15.39 -5.35 9.99
CA THR A 82 15.37 -3.93 9.61
C THR A 82 13.97 -3.35 9.78
N GLY A 83 12.94 -4.05 9.28
CA GLY A 83 11.54 -3.65 9.45
C GLY A 83 11.13 -3.60 10.93
N GLY A 84 11.52 -4.60 11.71
CA GLY A 84 11.26 -4.66 13.15
C GLY A 84 11.88 -3.50 13.94
N ILE A 85 13.14 -3.15 13.65
CA ILE A 85 13.83 -2.01 14.27
C ILE A 85 13.12 -0.70 13.93
N ILE A 86 12.74 -0.49 12.67
CA ILE A 86 12.00 0.71 12.25
C ILE A 86 10.65 0.78 12.97
N PHE A 87 9.93 -0.34 13.07
CA PHE A 87 8.63 -0.41 13.74
C PHE A 87 8.73 -0.02 15.22
N VAL A 88 9.65 -0.63 15.97
CA VAL A 88 9.88 -0.33 17.39
C VAL A 88 10.36 1.10 17.58
N GLY A 89 11.29 1.57 16.73
CA GLY A 89 11.80 2.93 16.75
C GLY A 89 10.71 3.97 16.50
N LEU A 90 9.77 3.68 15.60
CA LEU A 90 8.64 4.56 15.30
C LEU A 90 7.66 4.65 16.48
N ILE A 91 7.35 3.52 17.14
CA ILE A 91 6.53 3.51 18.36
C ILE A 91 7.19 4.34 19.45
N ALA A 92 8.49 4.12 19.69
CA ALA A 92 9.25 4.89 20.68
C ALA A 92 9.26 6.39 20.37
N TYR A 93 9.47 6.76 19.09
CA TYR A 93 9.40 8.14 18.62
C TYR A 93 8.01 8.77 18.87
N THR A 94 6.93 8.03 18.58
CA THR A 94 5.56 8.51 18.78
C THR A 94 5.24 8.71 20.27
N ILE A 95 5.66 7.79 21.14
CA ILE A 95 5.51 7.92 22.59
C ILE A 95 6.26 9.17 23.08
N TRP A 96 7.50 9.37 22.61
CA TRP A 96 8.32 10.51 23.00
C TRP A 96 7.73 11.86 22.56
N LYS A 97 7.11 11.91 21.37
CA LYS A 97 6.47 13.13 20.85
C LYS A 97 5.11 13.44 21.44
N THR A 98 4.38 12.43 21.91
CA THR A 98 2.99 12.57 22.33
C THR A 98 2.82 12.13 23.79
N ASN A 99 2.27 10.94 24.01
CA ASN A 99 2.23 10.18 25.25
C ASN A 99 1.75 8.76 24.91
N LEU A 100 1.77 7.84 25.88
CA LEU A 100 1.42 6.44 25.63
C LEU A 100 -0.01 6.26 25.06
N PHE A 101 -0.99 7.02 25.56
CA PHE A 101 -2.37 6.92 25.10
C PHE A 101 -2.52 7.35 23.65
N TYR A 102 -1.97 8.52 23.30
CA TYR A 102 -1.96 9.00 21.92
C TYR A 102 -1.14 8.10 21.00
N ALA A 103 -0.02 7.54 21.48
CA ALA A 103 0.78 6.63 20.68
C ALA A 103 0.01 5.36 20.27
N ILE A 104 -0.76 4.78 21.20
CA ILE A 104 -1.64 3.63 20.88
C ILE A 104 -2.68 4.04 19.84
N LEU A 105 -3.37 5.16 20.06
CA LEU A 105 -4.43 5.62 19.17
C LEU A 105 -3.89 5.96 17.76
N ILE A 106 -2.77 6.66 17.69
CA ILE A 106 -2.06 6.97 16.44
C ILE A 106 -1.70 5.66 15.73
N THR A 107 -1.06 4.72 16.42
CA THR A 107 -0.63 3.45 15.83
C THR A 107 -1.81 2.66 15.26
N LEU A 108 -2.95 2.61 15.96
CA LEU A 108 -4.16 1.95 15.47
C LEU A 108 -4.70 2.61 14.18
N VAL A 109 -4.76 3.95 14.15
CA VAL A 109 -5.20 4.68 12.95
C VAL A 109 -4.19 4.50 11.81
N GLN A 110 -2.88 4.49 12.10
CA GLN A 110 -1.83 4.25 11.11
C GLN A 110 -1.94 2.87 10.47
N ILE A 111 -2.23 1.83 11.27
CA ILE A 111 -2.47 0.47 10.74
C ILE A 111 -3.69 0.48 9.81
N GLY A 112 -4.78 1.15 10.19
CA GLY A 112 -5.97 1.29 9.33
C GLY A 112 -5.66 2.00 8.01
N VAL A 113 -4.91 3.10 8.06
CA VAL A 113 -4.49 3.85 6.87
C VAL A 113 -3.54 3.02 6.00
N ALA A 114 -2.60 2.29 6.61
CA ALA A 114 -1.68 1.41 5.90
C ALA A 114 -2.43 0.27 5.19
N ALA A 115 -3.45 -0.31 5.82
CA ALA A 115 -4.29 -1.33 5.19
C ALA A 115 -5.07 -0.79 3.98
N LEU A 116 -5.65 0.41 4.09
CA LEU A 116 -6.32 1.08 2.97
C LEU A 116 -5.33 1.36 1.82
N LEU A 117 -4.15 1.90 2.14
CA LEU A 117 -3.09 2.16 1.16
C LEU A 117 -2.62 0.87 0.48
N ALA A 118 -2.45 -0.22 1.23
CA ALA A 118 -2.06 -1.52 0.66
C ALA A 118 -3.14 -2.06 -0.28
N PHE A 119 -4.42 -1.97 0.10
CA PHE A 119 -5.54 -2.41 -0.74
C PHE A 119 -5.63 -1.62 -2.05
N PHE A 120 -5.68 -0.29 -1.99
CA PHE A 120 -5.72 0.54 -3.19
C PHE A 120 -4.42 0.49 -4.00
N GLY A 121 -3.28 0.34 -3.34
CA GLY A 121 -1.97 0.15 -3.96
C GLY A 121 -1.92 -1.15 -4.78
N MET A 122 -2.49 -2.24 -4.27
CA MET A 122 -2.59 -3.50 -5.02
C MET A 122 -3.44 -3.35 -6.28
N ILE A 123 -4.60 -2.67 -6.19
CA ILE A 123 -5.44 -2.40 -7.36
C ILE A 123 -4.66 -1.59 -8.41
N ALA A 124 -3.93 -0.55 -7.97
CA ALA A 124 -3.12 0.27 -8.85
C ALA A 124 -2.00 -0.54 -9.53
N LEU A 125 -1.33 -1.43 -8.81
CA LEU A 125 -0.29 -2.31 -9.36
C LEU A 125 -0.85 -3.29 -10.40
N ILE A 126 -2.04 -3.85 -10.18
CA ILE A 126 -2.69 -4.74 -11.16
C ILE A 126 -2.99 -3.99 -12.46
N ILE A 127 -3.55 -2.77 -12.35
CA ILE A 127 -3.81 -1.92 -13.52
C ILE A 127 -2.51 -1.59 -14.25
N ALA A 128 -1.47 -1.17 -13.51
CA ALA A 128 -0.18 -0.83 -14.10
C ALA A 128 0.47 -2.04 -14.81
N ALA A 129 0.43 -3.22 -14.19
CA ALA A 129 0.94 -4.46 -14.80
C ALA A 129 0.16 -4.83 -16.07
N GLY A 130 -1.17 -4.68 -16.07
CA GLY A 130 -2.00 -4.91 -17.25
C GLY A 130 -1.69 -3.95 -18.39
N LEU A 131 -1.51 -2.66 -18.09
CA LEU A 131 -1.11 -1.65 -19.08
C LEU A 131 0.29 -1.93 -19.64
N LEU A 132 1.24 -2.32 -18.79
CA LEU A 132 2.59 -2.70 -19.21
C LEU A 132 2.56 -3.91 -20.14
N PHE A 133 1.76 -4.92 -19.80
CA PHE A 133 1.59 -6.11 -20.64
C PHE A 133 1.01 -5.77 -22.02
N LEU A 134 -0.02 -4.93 -22.08
CA LEU A 134 -0.60 -4.46 -23.34
C LEU A 134 0.41 -3.67 -24.18
N TYR A 135 1.21 -2.82 -23.53
CA TYR A 135 2.28 -2.06 -24.18
C TYR A 135 3.31 -3.01 -24.84
N ILE A 136 3.79 -4.03 -24.10
CA ILE A 136 4.74 -5.01 -24.63
C ILE A 136 4.16 -5.78 -25.81
N LEU A 137 2.89 -6.20 -25.75
CA LEU A 137 2.23 -6.91 -26.86
C LEU A 137 2.09 -6.03 -28.11
N PHE A 138 1.78 -4.74 -27.93
CA PHE A 138 1.70 -3.81 -29.05
C PHE A 138 3.05 -3.61 -29.72
N GLU A 139 4.13 -3.50 -28.94
CA GLU A 139 5.48 -3.33 -29.46
C GLU A 139 5.97 -4.59 -30.20
N LEU A 140 5.72 -5.79 -29.65
CA LEU A 140 5.98 -7.07 -30.33
C LEU A 140 5.14 -7.29 -31.61
N GLY A 141 3.92 -6.73 -31.67
CA GLY A 141 3.08 -6.77 -32.87
C GLY A 141 3.54 -5.84 -34.00
N SER A 142 4.43 -4.89 -33.69
CA SER A 142 4.94 -3.89 -34.65
C SER A 142 6.28 -4.25 -35.30
N THR A 143 6.94 -5.34 -34.86
CA THR A 143 8.13 -5.85 -35.55
C THR A 143 7.77 -6.35 -36.95
N GLN A 144 8.30 -5.66 -37.95
CA GLN A 144 8.03 -5.89 -39.38
C GLN A 144 8.26 -7.34 -39.81
N THR A 145 7.36 -7.85 -40.63
CA THR A 145 7.54 -9.10 -41.39
C THR A 145 8.81 -9.00 -42.25
N VAL A 146 9.84 -9.76 -41.89
CA VAL A 146 11.05 -9.90 -42.71
C VAL A 146 10.65 -10.57 -44.01
N HIS A 147 10.60 -9.80 -45.10
CA HIS A 147 10.49 -10.38 -46.44
C HIS A 147 11.80 -11.09 -46.75
N VAL A 148 11.77 -12.42 -46.73
CA VAL A 148 12.85 -13.25 -47.27
C VAL A 148 12.82 -13.04 -48.79
N VAL A 149 13.73 -12.19 -49.29
CA VAL A 149 13.98 -12.08 -50.72
C VAL A 149 14.81 -13.30 -51.10
N ASN A 150 14.21 -14.26 -51.82
CA ASN A 150 14.99 -15.26 -52.52
C ASN A 150 15.71 -14.55 -53.67
N GLU A 151 17.03 -14.48 -53.59
CA GLU A 151 17.88 -14.16 -54.73
C GLU A 151 18.06 -15.44 -55.55
N ASP A 152 17.48 -15.45 -56.75
CA ASP A 152 17.75 -16.45 -57.81
C ASP A 152 19.10 -16.17 -58.49
#